data_AF-A0A9X8DSX2-F1
#
_entry.id   AF-A0A9X8DSX2-F1
#
_cell.length_a   1.000
_cell.length_b   1.000
_cell.length_c   1.000
_cell.angle_alpha   90.00
_cell.angle_beta   90.00
_cell.angle_gamma   90.00
#
_symmetry.space_group_name_H-M   'P 1'
#
loop_
_entity.id
_entity.type
_entity.pdbx_description
1 polymer ?
#
loop_
_entity_poly.entity_id
_entity_poly.type
_entity_poly.pdbx_seq_one_letter_code
_entity_poly.pdbx_strand_id
1 'polypeptide(L)'
;MALTEYCQKLISTQFTDKFLRLVPDILSHAHTFPTLAGSHLPWTHAALELVNEFSTEAEFVNPSKSFVLPDIICTQCNLCRHVDLCREPGLMDDLSALDDRDEVVQSWQCPRCTHLYDLDMLEHRLVHVVHTQHSLPYQLRELVCKRCNLPNESQLNTLCGCTGTLSLDENASNVVEIDEIFRILLHLAKHQRFGYLQETMERLMH
;
A
#
# COMPACT_ATOMS: atom_id res chain seq x y z
N MET A 1 -6.88 -30.72 -25.73
CA MET A 1 -7.39 -29.38 -25.40
C MET A 1 -8.90 -29.37 -25.16
N ALA A 2 -9.74 -29.94 -26.03
CA ALA A 2 -11.21 -29.92 -25.82
C ALA A 2 -11.74 -30.73 -24.61
N LEU A 3 -11.16 -31.89 -24.30
CA LEU A 3 -11.62 -32.73 -23.19
C LEU A 3 -11.29 -32.11 -21.82
N THR A 4 -10.10 -31.51 -21.70
CA THR A 4 -9.66 -30.84 -20.47
C THR A 4 -10.52 -29.62 -20.17
N GLU A 5 -10.83 -28.79 -21.16
CA GLU A 5 -11.74 -27.64 -21.01
C GLU A 5 -13.17 -28.08 -20.64
N TYR A 6 -13.66 -29.16 -21.26
CA TYR A 6 -14.98 -29.71 -20.93
C TYR A 6 -15.05 -30.23 -19.49
N CYS A 7 -14.05 -31.00 -19.05
CA CYS A 7 -13.97 -31.48 -17.67
C CYS A 7 -13.87 -30.32 -16.68
N GLN A 8 -13.05 -29.31 -16.97
CA GLN A 8 -12.88 -28.14 -16.12
C GLN A 8 -14.18 -27.34 -15.98
N LYS A 9 -14.93 -27.17 -17.09
CA LYS A 9 -16.25 -26.53 -17.09
C LYS A 9 -17.28 -27.35 -16.32
N LEU A 10 -17.31 -28.67 -16.49
CA LEU A 10 -18.24 -29.56 -15.78
C LEU A 10 -17.98 -29.53 -14.26
N ILE A 11 -16.72 -29.64 -13.86
CA ILE A 11 -16.28 -29.57 -12.47
C ILE A 11 -16.64 -28.20 -11.88
N SER A 12 -16.31 -27.11 -12.56
CA SER A 12 -16.63 -25.75 -12.11
C SER A 12 -18.14 -25.58 -11.88
N THR A 13 -18.99 -25.99 -12.83
CA THR A 13 -20.45 -25.85 -12.68
C THR A 13 -20.99 -26.66 -11.50
N GLN A 14 -20.51 -27.89 -11.31
CA GLN A 14 -20.99 -28.74 -10.21
C GLN A 14 -20.52 -28.25 -8.85
N PHE A 15 -19.26 -27.80 -8.74
CA PHE A 15 -18.76 -27.23 -7.49
C PHE A 15 -19.45 -25.92 -7.18
N THR A 16 -19.65 -25.03 -8.16
CA THR A 16 -20.34 -23.76 -7.97
C THR A 16 -21.77 -23.95 -7.47
N ASP A 17 -22.55 -24.86 -8.06
CA ASP A 17 -23.94 -25.12 -7.62
C ASP A 17 -23.99 -25.70 -6.19
N LYS A 18 -23.03 -26.55 -5.81
CA LYS A 18 -22.93 -27.07 -4.43
C LYS A 18 -22.50 -26.01 -3.44
N PHE A 19 -21.48 -25.20 -3.76
CA PHE A 19 -20.98 -24.13 -2.91
C PHE A 19 -22.05 -23.05 -2.70
N LEU A 20 -22.76 -22.64 -3.74
CA LEU A 20 -23.85 -21.66 -3.64
C LEU A 20 -24.99 -22.12 -2.72
N ARG A 21 -25.17 -23.44 -2.52
CA ARG A 21 -26.14 -23.98 -1.55
C ARG A 21 -25.60 -24.04 -0.13
N LEU A 22 -24.28 -24.19 0.05
CA LEU A 22 -23.62 -24.23 1.35
C LEU A 22 -23.34 -22.82 1.91
N VAL A 23 -23.11 -21.84 1.06
CA VAL A 23 -22.81 -20.44 1.47
C VAL A 23 -23.91 -19.84 2.38
N PRO A 24 -25.22 -20.01 2.11
CA PRO A 24 -26.28 -19.56 3.02
C PRO A 24 -26.21 -20.22 4.42
N ASP A 25 -25.90 -21.52 4.47
CA ASP A 25 -25.78 -22.27 5.72
C ASP A 25 -24.54 -21.81 6.51
N ILE A 26 -23.42 -21.56 5.84
CA ILE A 26 -22.20 -21.01 6.45
C ILE A 26 -22.47 -19.60 7.00
N LEU A 27 -23.13 -18.73 6.22
CA LEU A 27 -23.51 -17.38 6.65
C LEU A 27 -24.43 -17.39 7.86
N SER A 28 -25.34 -18.37 7.95
CA SER A 28 -26.23 -18.52 9.12
C SER A 28 -25.52 -18.97 10.40
N HIS A 29 -24.29 -19.50 10.33
CA HIS A 29 -23.49 -19.95 11.48
C HIS A 29 -22.20 -19.13 11.69
N ALA A 30 -21.97 -18.08 10.89
CA ALA A 30 -20.71 -17.34 10.81
C ALA A 30 -20.34 -16.51 12.06
N HIS A 31 -21.14 -16.55 13.14
CA HIS A 31 -20.92 -15.73 14.34
C HIS A 31 -19.67 -16.13 15.14
N THR A 32 -19.02 -17.24 14.80
CA THR A 32 -17.87 -17.79 15.55
C THR A 32 -16.74 -18.28 14.63
N PHE A 33 -16.54 -17.66 13.46
CA PHE A 33 -15.33 -17.92 12.67
C PHE A 33 -14.24 -16.94 13.13
N PRO A 34 -13.00 -17.38 13.42
CA PRO A 34 -11.94 -16.46 13.82
C PRO A 34 -11.73 -15.44 12.71
N THR A 35 -11.95 -14.17 13.03
CA THR A 35 -11.70 -13.04 12.14
C THR A 35 -10.18 -12.87 11.97
N LEU A 36 -9.61 -13.61 11.02
CA LEU A 36 -8.28 -13.32 10.51
C LEU A 36 -8.33 -12.04 9.66
N ALA A 37 -7.21 -11.31 9.59
CA ALA A 37 -7.12 -10.13 8.74
C ALA A 37 -7.57 -10.46 7.30
N GLY A 38 -8.62 -9.80 6.81
CA GLY A 38 -9.17 -10.00 5.48
C GLY A 38 -10.47 -10.82 5.39
N SER A 39 -10.95 -11.44 6.47
CA SER A 39 -12.21 -12.22 6.46
C SER A 39 -13.48 -11.38 6.25
N HIS A 40 -13.37 -10.04 6.36
CA HIS A 40 -14.44 -9.07 6.16
C HIS A 40 -14.46 -8.47 4.74
N LEU A 41 -13.47 -8.78 3.90
CA LEU A 41 -13.42 -8.28 2.54
C LEU A 41 -14.50 -8.98 1.70
N PRO A 42 -15.25 -8.26 0.85
CA PRO A 42 -16.24 -8.85 -0.02
C PRO A 42 -15.56 -9.92 -0.90
N TRP A 43 -16.26 -11.04 -1.14
CA TRP A 43 -15.78 -12.16 -1.95
C TRP A 43 -15.58 -11.72 -3.40
N THR A 44 -14.45 -11.10 -3.71
CA THR A 44 -14.13 -10.61 -5.06
C THR A 44 -13.36 -11.63 -5.89
N HIS A 45 -12.65 -12.56 -5.24
CA HIS A 45 -11.79 -13.53 -5.91
C HIS A 45 -12.04 -14.97 -5.42
N ALA A 46 -13.05 -15.64 -6.00
CA ALA A 46 -13.33 -17.07 -5.76
C ALA A 46 -12.13 -18.01 -6.08
N ALA A 47 -11.13 -17.50 -6.82
CA ALA A 47 -9.90 -18.23 -7.11
C ALA A 47 -9.03 -18.46 -5.86
N LEU A 48 -9.05 -17.58 -4.86
CA LEU A 48 -8.24 -17.73 -3.64
C LEU A 48 -8.68 -18.92 -2.77
N GLU A 49 -9.90 -19.45 -2.99
CA GLU A 49 -10.47 -20.57 -2.24
C GLU A 49 -10.22 -21.94 -2.90
N LEU A 50 -9.80 -21.95 -4.18
CA LEU A 50 -9.53 -23.18 -4.96
C LEU A 50 -8.04 -23.42 -5.21
N VAL A 51 -7.20 -22.53 -4.69
CA VAL A 51 -5.75 -22.69 -4.69
C VAL A 51 -5.38 -23.64 -3.56
N ASN A 52 -4.57 -24.65 -3.87
CA ASN A 52 -4.15 -25.66 -2.89
C ASN A 52 -3.47 -24.96 -1.69
N GLU A 53 -3.85 -25.33 -0.46
CA GLU A 53 -3.35 -24.75 0.80
C GLU A 53 -1.81 -24.79 0.95
N PHE A 54 -1.12 -25.65 0.19
CA PHE A 54 0.35 -25.75 0.15
C PHE A 54 0.99 -25.23 -1.15
N SER A 55 0.21 -24.64 -2.05
CA SER A 55 0.76 -24.06 -3.27
C SER A 55 1.33 -22.67 -3.01
N THR A 56 2.35 -22.30 -3.78
CA THR A 56 3.00 -20.98 -3.71
C THR A 56 2.02 -19.84 -3.96
N GLU A 57 0.93 -20.10 -4.70
CA GLU A 57 -0.13 -19.16 -5.00
C GLU A 57 -1.11 -18.95 -3.84
N ALA A 58 -1.17 -19.88 -2.87
CA ALA A 58 -1.95 -19.75 -1.64
C ALA A 58 -1.17 -19.06 -0.51
N GLU A 59 0.11 -18.78 -0.71
CA GLU A 59 0.90 -18.04 0.27
C GLU A 59 0.28 -16.65 0.45
N PHE A 60 -0.08 -16.31 1.69
CA PHE A 60 -0.67 -15.01 1.98
C PHE A 60 0.34 -13.89 1.68
N VAL A 61 0.13 -13.21 0.57
CA VAL A 61 0.83 -11.98 0.24
C VAL A 61 -0.07 -10.83 0.66
N ASN A 62 0.39 -10.02 1.62
CA ASN A 62 -0.36 -8.85 2.05
C ASN A 62 -0.57 -7.92 0.84
N PRO A 63 -1.83 -7.68 0.40
CA PRO A 63 -2.11 -6.87 -0.78
C PRO A 63 -1.83 -5.38 -0.54
N SER A 64 -1.67 -4.95 0.71
CA SER A 64 -1.27 -3.59 1.04
C SER A 64 0.21 -3.38 0.72
N LYS A 65 0.48 -2.30 -0.03
CA LYS A 65 1.85 -1.78 -0.17
C LYS A 65 2.34 -1.31 1.21
N SER A 66 3.59 -1.61 1.51
CA SER A 66 4.27 -1.12 2.71
C SER A 66 4.79 0.30 2.47
N PHE A 67 4.51 1.21 3.39
CA PHE A 67 5.16 2.53 3.42
C PHE A 67 5.98 2.63 4.70
N VAL A 68 7.30 2.52 4.57
CA VAL A 68 8.21 2.46 5.71
C VAL A 68 8.83 3.82 5.98
N LEU A 69 8.53 4.41 7.13
CA LEU A 69 9.22 5.58 7.63
C LEU A 69 10.54 5.15 8.31
N PRO A 70 11.70 5.56 7.80
CA PRO A 70 12.97 5.11 8.35
C PRO A 70 13.34 5.86 9.65
N ASP A 71 14.18 5.23 10.48
CA ASP A 71 14.92 5.81 11.60
C ASP A 71 14.10 6.59 12.64
N ILE A 72 12.92 6.10 13.04
CA ILE A 72 12.16 6.68 14.16
C ILE A 72 12.90 6.39 15.46
N ILE A 73 13.28 7.47 16.16
CA ILE A 73 14.04 7.42 17.41
C ILE A 73 13.11 7.80 18.55
N CYS A 74 12.99 6.93 19.55
CA CYS A 74 12.27 7.24 20.78
C CYS A 74 13.09 8.18 21.68
N THR A 75 12.50 9.30 22.08
CA THR A 75 13.13 10.32 22.95
C THR A 75 13.49 9.83 24.35
N GLN A 76 12.81 8.80 24.86
CA GLN A 76 13.04 8.27 26.22
C GLN A 76 14.07 7.15 26.26
N CYS A 77 13.98 6.18 25.33
CA CYS A 77 14.83 4.98 25.37
C CYS A 77 15.85 4.89 24.24
N ASN A 78 15.91 5.90 23.36
CA ASN A 78 16.77 5.97 22.17
C ASN A 78 16.69 4.73 21.26
N LEU A 79 15.56 4.03 21.28
CA LEU A 79 15.29 2.96 20.33
C LEU A 79 15.13 3.58 18.94
N CYS A 80 15.99 3.18 18.01
CA CYS A 80 15.87 3.52 16.60
C CYS A 80 15.24 2.33 15.86
N ARG A 81 14.17 2.57 15.09
CA ARG A 81 13.56 1.56 14.22
C ARG A 81 12.92 2.18 12.99
N HIS A 82 12.77 1.37 11.96
CA HIS A 82 11.89 1.70 10.84
C HIS A 82 10.45 1.28 11.20
N VAL A 83 9.45 2.06 10.82
CA VAL A 83 8.03 1.77 11.08
C VAL A 83 7.27 1.72 9.77
N ASP A 84 6.54 0.63 9.55
CA ASP A 84 5.65 0.50 8.39
C ASP A 84 4.26 1.04 8.73
N LEU A 85 3.93 2.20 8.18
CA LEU A 85 2.69 2.92 8.46
C LEU A 85 1.44 2.20 7.97
N CYS A 86 1.58 1.23 7.06
CA CYS A 86 0.44 0.46 6.58
C CYS A 86 0.18 -0.79 7.43
N ARG A 87 1.15 -1.19 8.26
CA ARG A 87 1.14 -2.49 8.95
C ARG A 87 1.37 -2.38 10.46
N GLU A 88 1.59 -1.17 10.99
CA GLU A 88 1.89 -1.00 12.40
C GLU A 88 0.66 -1.32 13.28
N PRO A 89 0.78 -2.27 14.23
CA PRO A 89 -0.32 -2.62 15.13
C PRO A 89 -0.71 -1.42 16.01
N GLY A 90 -2.01 -1.18 16.21
CA GLY A 90 -2.53 0.01 16.89
C GLY A 90 -2.66 1.27 16.02
N LEU A 91 -2.18 1.24 14.76
CA LEU A 91 -2.37 2.32 13.79
C LEU A 91 -3.65 2.15 12.95
N MET A 92 -4.06 0.90 12.75
CA MET A 92 -5.18 0.48 11.91
C MET A 92 -6.36 -0.11 12.72
N ASP A 93 -6.24 -0.25 14.04
CA ASP A 93 -7.20 -1.00 14.88
C ASP A 93 -8.47 -0.19 15.27
N ASP A 94 -8.59 1.06 14.84
CA ASP A 94 -9.68 1.97 15.29
C ASP A 94 -11.04 1.73 14.62
N LEU A 95 -11.16 0.76 13.71
CA LEU A 95 -12.45 0.45 13.08
C LEU A 95 -13.39 -0.38 13.98
N SER A 96 -12.94 -0.81 15.17
CA SER A 96 -13.73 -1.63 16.10
C SER A 96 -14.32 -0.88 17.30
N ALA A 97 -13.93 0.38 17.54
CA ALA A 97 -14.43 1.20 18.64
C ALA A 97 -15.46 2.22 18.15
N LEU A 98 -16.53 1.74 17.51
CA LEU A 98 -17.77 2.50 17.35
C LEU A 98 -18.55 2.43 18.67
N ASP A 99 -18.07 3.11 19.70
CA ASP A 99 -18.92 3.48 20.83
C ASP A 99 -18.84 4.99 21.00
N ASP A 100 -20.01 5.63 20.93
CA ASP A 100 -20.21 7.05 21.09
C ASP A 100 -19.63 7.53 22.42
N ARG A 101 -18.43 8.13 22.39
CA ARG A 101 -17.96 9.30 23.15
C ARG A 101 -16.43 9.29 23.26
N ASP A 102 -15.86 10.46 23.02
CA ASP A 102 -14.46 10.86 23.25
C ASP A 102 -13.42 10.45 22.21
N GLU A 103 -12.52 11.41 21.95
CA GLU A 103 -11.41 11.38 21.01
C GLU A 103 -10.58 10.09 21.17
N VAL A 104 -10.71 9.17 20.21
CA VAL A 104 -9.81 8.01 20.09
C VAL A 104 -8.42 8.55 19.74
N VAL A 105 -7.60 8.79 20.75
CA VAL A 105 -6.21 9.16 20.60
C VAL A 105 -5.47 7.91 20.10
N GLN A 106 -5.22 7.85 18.80
CA GLN A 106 -4.27 6.92 18.18
C GLN A 106 -2.91 7.07 18.88
N SER A 107 -2.65 6.20 19.83
CA SER A 107 -1.49 6.34 20.71
C SER A 107 -0.30 5.61 20.10
N TRP A 108 0.45 6.30 19.25
CA TRP A 108 1.73 5.79 18.73
C TRP A 108 2.70 5.60 19.88
N GLN A 109 3.05 4.34 20.18
CA GLN A 109 3.88 4.01 21.33
C GLN A 109 5.19 3.33 20.92
N CYS A 110 6.24 3.59 21.69
CA CYS A 110 7.49 2.85 21.56
C CYS A 110 7.29 1.40 22.03
N PRO A 111 7.67 0.38 21.24
CA PRO A 111 7.48 -1.02 21.62
C PRO A 111 8.31 -1.46 22.83
N ARG A 112 9.36 -0.69 23.20
CA ARG A 112 10.24 -1.01 24.32
C ARG A 112 9.82 -0.36 25.65
N CYS A 113 9.42 0.90 25.60
CA CYS A 113 9.18 1.71 26.80
C CYS A 113 7.76 2.29 26.87
N THR A 114 6.91 1.95 25.90
CA THR A 114 5.51 2.43 25.76
C THR A 114 5.37 3.95 25.81
N HIS A 115 6.45 4.70 25.59
CA HIS A 115 6.41 6.15 25.50
C HIS A 115 5.69 6.56 24.22
N LEU A 116 4.82 7.56 24.35
CA LEU A 116 4.09 8.14 23.22
C LEU A 116 5.04 8.93 22.33
N TYR A 117 5.00 8.66 21.04
CA TYR A 117 5.70 9.50 20.08
C TYR A 117 4.95 10.82 19.90
N ASP A 118 5.74 11.88 19.68
CA ASP A 118 5.22 13.16 19.26
C ASP A 118 4.73 13.06 17.80
N LEU A 119 3.41 13.08 17.63
CA LEU A 119 2.75 12.94 16.32
C LEU A 119 3.04 14.13 15.41
N ASP A 120 3.19 15.34 15.94
CA ASP A 120 3.49 16.53 15.14
C ASP A 120 4.91 16.43 14.57
N MET A 121 5.86 15.98 15.40
CA MET A 121 7.23 15.72 14.95
C MET A 121 7.28 14.64 13.87
N LEU A 122 6.49 13.57 14.05
CA LEU A 122 6.40 12.49 13.07
C LEU A 122 5.74 12.96 11.77
N GLU A 123 4.71 13.79 11.84
CA GLU A 123 4.04 14.37 10.67
C GLU A 123 5.01 15.23 9.85
N HIS A 124 5.74 16.15 10.49
CA HIS A 124 6.75 16.96 9.81
C HIS A 124 7.82 16.11 9.15
N ARG A 125 8.24 15.03 9.82
CA ARG A 125 9.19 14.08 9.26
C ARG A 125 8.62 13.34 8.07
N LEU A 126 7.37 12.90 8.14
CA LEU A 126 6.68 12.26 7.02
C LEU A 126 6.66 13.18 5.80
N VAL A 127 6.25 14.43 5.98
CA VAL A 127 6.26 15.44 4.91
C VAL A 127 7.66 15.63 4.34
N HIS A 128 8.68 15.70 5.19
CA HIS A 128 10.07 15.79 4.74
C HIS A 128 10.48 14.57 3.89
N VAL A 129 10.12 13.36 4.31
CA VAL A 129 10.37 12.12 3.56
C VAL A 129 9.65 12.14 2.22
N VAL A 130 8.39 12.58 2.17
CA VAL A 130 7.66 12.66 0.91
C VAL A 130 8.33 13.62 -0.08
N HIS A 131 8.77 14.78 0.40
CA HIS A 131 9.50 15.72 -0.45
C HIS A 131 10.84 15.17 -0.90
N THR A 132 11.64 14.62 0.00
CA THR A 132 13.02 14.21 -0.29
C THR A 132 13.14 12.90 -1.06
N GLN A 133 12.28 11.92 -0.77
CA GLN A 133 12.36 10.58 -1.36
C GLN A 133 11.46 10.40 -2.59
N HIS A 134 10.39 11.19 -2.72
CA HIS A 134 9.44 11.03 -3.82
C HIS A 134 9.36 12.27 -4.72
N SER A 135 9.08 13.46 -4.16
CA SER A 135 8.85 14.67 -4.96
C SER A 135 10.12 15.17 -5.66
N LEU A 136 11.22 15.39 -4.93
CA LEU A 136 12.47 15.91 -5.49
C LEU A 136 13.10 14.95 -6.51
N PRO A 137 13.24 13.64 -6.23
CA PRO A 137 13.81 12.72 -7.21
C PRO A 137 12.97 12.63 -8.48
N TYR A 138 11.65 12.78 -8.37
CA TYR A 138 10.76 12.84 -9.53
C TYR A 138 10.99 14.09 -10.39
N GLN A 139 11.18 15.26 -9.77
CA GLN A 139 11.47 16.50 -10.47
C GLN A 139 12.87 16.52 -11.10
N LEU A 140 13.84 15.84 -10.47
CA LEU A 140 15.23 15.77 -10.91
C LEU A 140 15.51 14.58 -11.84
N ARG A 141 14.48 13.90 -12.36
CA ARG A 141 14.67 12.75 -13.26
C ARG A 141 15.42 13.14 -14.51
N GLU A 142 16.39 12.31 -14.88
CA GLU A 142 17.13 12.49 -16.12
C GLU A 142 16.26 12.11 -17.33
N LEU A 143 16.46 12.84 -18.42
CA LEU A 143 15.92 12.51 -19.71
C LEU A 143 16.94 11.70 -20.49
N VAL A 144 16.50 10.58 -21.05
CA VAL A 144 17.31 9.66 -21.84
C VAL A 144 16.85 9.73 -23.30
N CYS A 145 17.81 9.68 -24.22
CA CYS A 145 17.48 9.63 -25.63
C CYS A 145 17.01 8.23 -26.05
N LYS A 146 15.83 8.12 -26.69
CA LYS A 146 15.28 6.84 -27.16
C LYS A 146 16.11 6.11 -28.22
N ARG A 147 17.09 6.79 -28.85
CA ARG A 147 17.92 6.23 -29.92
C ARG A 147 19.29 5.75 -29.45
N CYS A 148 20.01 6.58 -28.70
CA CYS A 148 21.37 6.27 -28.24
C CYS A 148 21.42 5.81 -26.78
N ASN A 149 20.30 5.87 -26.04
CA ASN A 149 20.22 5.58 -24.60
C ASN A 149 21.24 6.35 -23.75
N LEU A 150 21.69 7.51 -24.22
CA LEU A 150 22.56 8.41 -23.48
C LEU A 150 21.71 9.42 -22.69
N PRO A 151 22.13 9.78 -21.47
CA PRO A 151 21.51 10.85 -20.70
C PRO A 151 21.71 12.19 -21.41
N ASN A 152 20.80 13.11 -21.16
CA ASN A 152 20.88 14.44 -21.72
C ASN A 152 21.99 15.27 -21.05
N GLU A 153 22.98 15.71 -21.82
CA GLU A 153 24.11 16.50 -21.30
C GLU A 153 23.75 17.99 -21.12
N SER A 154 22.69 18.50 -21.75
CA SER A 154 22.35 19.93 -21.68
C SER A 154 20.87 20.18 -21.35
N GLN A 155 20.63 21.16 -20.47
CA GLN A 155 19.30 21.44 -19.94
C GLN A 155 18.35 22.13 -20.93
N LEU A 156 18.87 22.64 -22.07
CA LEU A 156 18.12 23.43 -23.04
C LEU A 156 17.86 22.70 -24.37
N ASN A 157 18.46 21.51 -24.58
CA ASN A 157 18.26 20.76 -25.81
C ASN A 157 16.92 20.04 -25.81
N THR A 158 16.12 20.28 -26.84
CA THR A 158 14.88 19.55 -27.10
C THR A 158 15.12 18.21 -27.82
N LEU A 159 16.28 18.07 -28.47
CA LEU A 159 16.70 16.90 -29.21
C LEU A 159 18.12 16.50 -28.81
N CYS A 160 18.40 15.20 -28.81
CA CYS A 160 19.76 14.70 -28.64
C CYS A 160 20.63 15.06 -29.86
N GLY A 161 21.96 15.08 -29.72
CA GLY A 161 22.90 15.27 -30.84
C GLY A 161 22.76 14.25 -31.98
N CYS A 162 22.13 13.10 -31.71
CA CYS A 162 21.76 12.10 -32.72
C CYS A 162 20.38 12.36 -33.39
N THR A 163 19.79 13.53 -33.16
CA THR A 163 18.41 13.91 -33.58
C THR A 163 17.34 12.98 -32.99
N GLY A 164 17.66 12.31 -31.89
CA GLY A 164 16.71 11.45 -31.17
C GLY A 164 15.86 12.26 -30.18
N THR A 165 14.62 11.81 -29.97
CA THR A 165 13.74 12.37 -28.94
C THR A 165 14.22 11.97 -27.55
N LEU A 166 14.13 12.91 -26.63
CA LEU A 166 14.40 12.70 -25.22
C LEU A 166 13.10 12.29 -24.54
N SER A 167 13.17 11.28 -23.67
CA SER A 167 12.04 10.84 -22.85
C SER A 167 12.50 10.56 -21.42
N LEU A 168 11.55 10.51 -20.50
CA LEU A 168 11.80 9.92 -19.20
C LEU A 168 12.26 8.47 -19.38
N ASP A 169 13.21 8.04 -18.56
CA ASP A 169 13.62 6.64 -18.54
C ASP A 169 12.45 5.75 -18.10
N GLU A 170 12.01 4.88 -19.01
CA GLU A 170 10.91 3.93 -18.81
C GLU A 170 11.38 2.73 -17.95
N ASN A 171 12.69 2.46 -17.85
CA ASN A 171 13.24 1.41 -16.96
C ASN A 171 13.24 1.83 -15.50
N ALA A 172 13.20 3.14 -15.23
CA ALA A 172 12.91 3.66 -13.91
C ALA A 172 11.38 3.56 -13.69
N SER A 173 10.92 2.38 -13.29
CA SER A 173 9.53 1.99 -12.93
C SER A 173 8.76 2.97 -12.02
N ASN A 174 9.44 3.97 -11.49
CA ASN A 174 8.98 4.94 -10.50
C ASN A 174 7.80 5.84 -10.92
N VAL A 175 7.43 6.01 -12.21
CA VAL A 175 6.34 6.97 -12.56
C VAL A 175 4.97 6.49 -12.09
N VAL A 176 4.62 5.24 -12.39
CA VAL A 176 3.33 4.64 -11.98
C VAL A 176 3.30 4.42 -10.47
N GLU A 177 4.46 4.17 -9.87
CA GLU A 177 4.59 3.96 -8.43
C GLU A 177 4.30 5.22 -7.62
N ILE A 178 4.64 6.42 -8.11
CA ILE A 178 4.50 7.67 -7.33
C ILE A 178 3.03 8.05 -7.10
N ASP A 179 2.17 7.99 -8.13
CA ASP A 179 0.74 8.30 -7.96
C ASP A 179 0.07 7.33 -6.96
N GLU A 180 0.42 6.05 -7.04
CA GLU A 180 -0.05 5.04 -6.10
C GLU A 180 0.46 5.29 -4.68
N ILE A 181 1.74 5.64 -4.51
CA ILE A 181 2.34 6.01 -3.22
C ILE A 181 1.64 7.26 -2.64
N PHE A 182 1.40 8.29 -3.45
CA PHE A 182 0.72 9.51 -3.00
C PHE A 182 -0.72 9.25 -2.58
N ARG A 183 -1.45 8.36 -3.28
CA ARG A 183 -2.78 7.93 -2.84
C ARG A 183 -2.76 7.21 -1.50
N ILE A 184 -1.78 6.33 -1.29
CA ILE A 184 -1.61 5.63 0.00
C ILE A 184 -1.32 6.64 1.11
N LEU A 185 -0.42 7.59 0.88
CA LEU A 185 -0.08 8.64 1.83
C LEU A 185 -1.28 9.55 2.14
N LEU A 186 -2.10 9.88 1.15
CA LEU A 186 -3.32 10.65 1.35
C LEU A 186 -4.34 9.87 2.21
N HIS A 187 -4.50 8.56 1.97
CA HIS A 187 -5.36 7.72 2.80
C HIS A 187 -4.82 7.62 4.23
N LEU A 188 -3.51 7.48 4.39
CA LEU A 188 -2.88 7.46 5.71
C LEU A 188 -3.07 8.79 6.45
N ALA A 189 -2.86 9.92 5.77
CA ALA A 189 -3.06 11.24 6.35
C ALA A 189 -4.49 11.43 6.87
N LYS A 190 -5.48 10.94 6.11
CA LYS A 190 -6.90 10.97 6.51
C LYS A 190 -7.19 10.05 7.69
N HIS A 191 -6.62 8.85 7.71
CA HIS A 191 -6.82 7.88 8.79
C HIS A 191 -6.19 8.35 10.10
N GLN A 192 -5.01 8.97 10.02
CA GLN A 192 -4.23 9.45 11.16
C GLN A 192 -4.54 10.89 11.57
N ARG A 193 -5.45 11.58 10.84
CA ARG A 193 -5.78 13.00 11.01
C ARG A 193 -4.55 13.93 10.98
N PHE A 194 -3.56 13.61 10.15
CA PHE A 194 -2.41 14.47 9.89
C PHE A 194 -2.81 15.63 8.95
N GLY A 195 -3.11 16.80 9.54
CA GLY A 195 -3.63 17.95 8.81
C GLY A 195 -2.62 18.57 7.83
N TYR A 196 -1.36 18.71 8.24
CA TYR A 196 -0.29 19.27 7.42
C TYR A 196 0.11 18.32 6.29
N LEU A 197 0.18 17.01 6.56
CA LEU A 197 0.44 16.00 5.54
C LEU A 197 -0.68 15.96 4.51
N GLN A 198 -1.94 16.01 4.94
CA GLN A 198 -3.09 16.03 4.05
C GLN A 198 -3.04 17.24 3.11
N GLU A 199 -2.86 18.44 3.66
CA GLU A 199 -2.77 19.68 2.88
C GLU A 199 -1.60 19.63 1.87
N THR A 200 -0.46 19.07 2.28
CA THR A 200 0.70 18.91 1.41
C THR A 200 0.42 17.93 0.27
N MET A 201 -0.24 16.80 0.54
CA MET A 201 -0.56 15.81 -0.50
C MET A 201 -1.61 16.36 -1.48
N GLU A 202 -2.63 17.05 -0.99
CA GLU A 202 -3.63 17.70 -1.84
C GLU A 202 -2.98 18.73 -2.78
N ARG A 203 -1.99 19.49 -2.31
CA ARG A 203 -1.23 20.43 -3.16
C ARG A 203 -0.33 19.75 -4.18
N LEU A 204 0.25 18.59 -3.87
CA LEU A 204 1.15 17.88 -4.80
C LEU A 204 0.38 17.07 -5.87
N MET A 205 -0.87 16.72 -5.59
CA MET A 205 -1.73 15.97 -6.51
C MET A 205 -2.59 16.84 -7.43
N HIS A 206 -2.69 18.15 -7.16
CA HIS A 206 -3.38 19.15 -8.00
C HIS A 206 -2.43 19.85 -8.96
#